data_AF-S6G854-F1
#
_entry.id   AF-S6G854-F1
#
_cell.length_a   1.000
_cell.length_b   1.000
_cell.length_c   1.000
_cell.angle_alpha   90.00
_cell.angle_beta   90.00
_cell.angle_gamma   90.00
#
_symmetry.space_group_name_H-M   'P 1'
#
loop_
_entity.id
_entity.type
_entity.pdbx_description
1 polymer ?
#
loop_
_entity_poly.entity_id
_entity_poly.type
_entity_poly.pdbx_seq_one_letter_code
_entity_poly.pdbx_strand_id
1 'polypeptide(L)'
;MKITRKIVFLMGSLFFCIASGATILGVHFIKKNHNNKIEKIKNIWEEEYKGRFKLKYHLDHSVRDNIPTKETLLNSFNNLIKKNNVDAQLKYIEDNNLQDIVKEQENLKFIYKNTILNLNVGKFDSEKIKHEHREKDIDFRKNNPKQVVKIGYFLRKDGTFEISKFDENIDTVPNKLPIAINSLKNAFNFNINETINGIETWDTSNITDMSSMFWRAENFNQDISNWNTSNVRNMSDMFFKNENFNQNIGKWNTSNVTNMGNMFSNTTKFNQDLSNWNTSNVTSMSQMFYLARSFNGSVGNWNTSKVQSMSFMFRGAEPFNQDISNWNTSNVRNMEFMFAGALSFNQDISNWNTSNVRTMEKMFEEAKKFDQNLSNWDVKKVEEFSGFIRDAEKMNENKIPEKFRKKDK
;
A
#
# COMPACT_ATOMS: atom_id res chain seq x y z
N MET A 1 57.90 0.21 93.10
CA MET A 1 58.09 -0.60 91.88
C MET A 1 56.72 -1.03 91.35
N LYS A 2 56.39 -0.65 90.10
CA LYS A 2 55.26 -1.12 89.25
C LYS A 2 53.80 -0.93 89.72
N ILE A 3 53.05 -0.13 88.94
CA ILE A 3 51.58 0.04 88.89
C ILE A 3 51.28 0.54 87.45
N THR A 4 50.28 0.14 86.64
CA THR A 4 49.20 -0.87 86.66
C THR A 4 48.54 -0.96 85.25
N ARG A 5 47.94 -2.12 85.00
CA ARG A 5 46.59 -2.43 84.44
C ARG A 5 46.17 -2.16 82.97
N LYS A 6 45.56 -3.23 82.44
CA LYS A 6 44.62 -3.41 81.31
C LYS A 6 43.47 -2.39 81.25
N ILE A 7 42.97 -2.12 80.03
CA ILE A 7 41.57 -1.72 79.69
C ILE A 7 41.21 -2.20 78.26
N VAL A 8 39.90 -2.29 78.00
CA VAL A 8 39.15 -2.95 76.92
C VAL A 8 38.32 -1.91 76.09
N PHE A 9 37.94 -2.27 74.84
CA PHE A 9 36.78 -1.83 73.98
C PHE A 9 36.82 -0.62 73.00
N LEU A 10 36.29 -0.90 71.78
CA LEU A 10 35.33 -0.16 70.92
C LEU A 10 35.73 0.58 69.61
N MET A 11 34.76 0.55 68.68
CA MET A 11 34.73 0.68 67.20
C MET A 11 35.21 2.00 66.55
N GLY A 12 35.61 1.90 65.28
CA GLY A 12 35.47 2.99 64.30
C GLY A 12 36.47 2.94 63.13
N SER A 13 36.06 2.52 61.93
CA SER A 13 36.79 2.82 60.70
C SER A 13 35.84 2.95 59.50
N LEU A 14 35.73 4.21 59.07
CA LEU A 14 35.32 4.68 57.75
C LEU A 14 35.72 3.70 56.63
N PHE A 15 34.76 3.26 55.83
CA PHE A 15 35.03 2.88 54.44
C PHE A 15 34.69 4.07 53.54
N PHE A 16 35.74 4.73 53.07
CA PHE A 16 35.66 5.83 52.11
C PHE A 16 35.34 5.28 50.72
N CYS A 17 34.35 5.89 50.07
CA CYS A 17 33.91 5.62 48.71
C CYS A 17 35.07 5.68 47.70
N ILE A 18 35.26 4.60 46.92
CA ILE A 18 35.85 4.66 45.58
C ILE A 18 34.84 4.04 44.61
N ALA A 19 33.69 4.70 44.45
CA ALA A 19 32.84 4.49 43.29
C ALA A 19 33.39 5.38 42.17
N SER A 20 34.18 4.76 41.29
CA SER A 20 34.93 5.42 40.21
C SER A 20 34.05 6.33 39.36
N GLY A 21 34.56 7.54 39.04
CA GLY A 21 33.85 8.57 38.28
C GLY A 21 33.35 8.12 36.90
N ALA A 22 33.92 7.06 36.33
CA ALA A 22 33.42 6.41 35.10
C ALA A 22 32.02 5.78 35.30
N THR A 23 31.74 5.23 36.48
CA THR A 23 30.45 4.61 36.81
C THR A 23 29.36 5.66 36.99
N ILE A 24 29.68 6.78 37.64
CA ILE A 24 28.74 7.90 37.86
C ILE A 24 28.44 8.61 36.53
N LEU A 25 29.46 8.88 35.72
CA LEU A 25 29.27 9.46 34.37
C LEU A 25 28.48 8.51 33.46
N GLY A 26 28.76 7.20 33.52
CA GLY A 26 28.01 6.17 32.79
C GLY A 26 26.53 6.12 33.20
N VAL A 27 26.22 6.10 34.50
CA VAL A 27 24.84 6.12 35.01
C VAL A 27 24.13 7.44 34.64
N HIS A 28 24.81 8.58 34.75
CA HIS A 28 24.27 9.88 34.37
C HIS A 28 23.96 9.95 32.87
N PHE A 29 24.88 9.47 32.03
CA PHE A 29 24.70 9.41 30.57
C PHE A 29 23.54 8.49 30.18
N ILE A 30 23.45 7.30 30.79
CA ILE A 30 22.35 6.35 30.58
C ILE A 30 21.01 6.98 30.96
N LYS A 31 20.93 7.66 32.12
CA LYS A 31 19.71 8.33 32.57
C LYS A 31 19.30 9.47 31.64
N LYS A 32 20.26 10.29 31.18
CA LYS A 32 20.00 11.37 30.22
C LYS A 32 19.49 10.84 28.88
N ASN A 33 20.11 9.79 28.35
CA ASN A 33 19.66 9.15 27.10
C ASN A 33 18.27 8.52 27.25
N HIS A 34 18.00 7.85 28.38
CA HIS A 34 16.69 7.29 28.70
C HIS A 34 15.59 8.36 28.75
N ASN A 35 15.83 9.47 29.44
CA ASN A 35 14.87 10.57 29.54
C ASN A 35 14.60 11.22 28.16
N ASN A 36 15.63 11.38 27.34
CA ASN A 36 15.49 11.88 25.97
C ASN A 36 14.60 10.96 25.12
N LYS A 37 14.79 9.63 25.20
CA LYS A 37 13.91 8.68 24.50
C LYS A 37 12.45 8.79 24.95
N ILE A 38 12.19 8.93 26.25
CA ILE A 38 10.82 9.10 26.78
C ILE A 38 10.16 10.37 26.23
N GLU A 39 10.88 11.49 26.21
CA GLU A 39 10.37 12.75 25.69
C GLU A 39 10.02 12.64 24.21
N LYS A 40 10.90 12.02 23.41
CA LYS A 40 10.60 11.73 21.99
C LYS A 40 9.36 10.87 21.82
N ILE A 41 9.19 9.82 22.62
CA ILE A 41 8.00 8.95 22.57
C ILE A 41 6.72 9.76 22.85
N LYS A 42 6.74 10.62 23.88
CA LYS A 42 5.60 11.49 24.20
C LYS A 42 5.30 12.47 23.07
N ASN A 43 6.32 13.07 22.46
CA ASN A 43 6.14 14.00 21.35
C ASN A 43 5.53 13.29 20.12
N ILE A 44 5.99 12.08 19.78
CA ILE A 44 5.39 11.29 18.70
C ILE A 44 3.91 11.03 19.00
N TRP A 45 3.56 10.69 20.25
CA TRP A 45 2.17 10.47 20.62
C TRP A 45 1.30 11.72 20.43
N GLU A 46 1.77 12.86 20.94
CA GLU A 46 1.04 14.13 20.89
C GLU A 46 0.84 14.63 19.45
N GLU A 47 1.86 14.51 18.59
CA GLU A 47 1.82 14.96 17.20
C GLU A 47 1.05 14.00 16.29
N GLU A 48 1.27 12.69 16.42
CA GLU A 48 0.86 11.70 15.43
C GLU A 48 -0.38 10.91 15.84
N TYR A 49 -0.64 10.69 17.12
CA TYR A 49 -1.75 9.83 17.58
C TYR A 49 -2.90 10.62 18.20
N LYS A 50 -2.60 11.58 19.07
CA LYS A 50 -3.61 12.24 19.91
C LYS A 50 -4.70 12.92 19.07
N GLY A 51 -5.92 12.39 19.17
CA GLY A 51 -7.11 12.85 18.48
C GLY A 51 -7.23 12.46 17.00
N ARG A 52 -6.29 11.71 16.40
CA ARG A 52 -6.30 11.36 14.96
C ARG A 52 -7.10 10.10 14.64
N PHE A 53 -8.25 9.93 15.28
CA PHE A 53 -9.11 8.76 15.12
C PHE A 53 -10.35 9.14 14.32
N LYS A 54 -10.63 8.42 13.24
CA LYS A 54 -11.78 8.71 12.37
C LYS A 54 -12.99 7.89 12.79
N LEU A 55 -14.02 8.56 13.32
CA LEU A 55 -15.33 7.96 13.53
C LEU A 55 -16.03 7.74 12.18
N LYS A 56 -16.80 6.65 12.07
CA LYS A 56 -17.72 6.42 10.95
C LYS A 56 -19.13 6.48 11.51
N TYR A 57 -19.84 7.56 11.23
CA TYR A 57 -21.26 7.64 11.56
C TYR A 57 -22.06 6.87 10.52
N HIS A 58 -22.81 5.86 10.96
CA HIS A 58 -23.95 5.32 10.24
C HIS A 58 -25.23 5.82 10.92
N LEU A 59 -26.36 5.72 10.23
CA LEU A 59 -27.68 6.17 10.70
C LEU A 59 -28.14 5.50 12.01
N ASP A 60 -27.43 4.47 12.47
CA ASP A 60 -27.57 3.88 13.80
C ASP A 60 -26.39 4.32 14.69
N HIS A 61 -26.69 4.94 15.84
CA HIS A 61 -25.80 5.78 16.67
C HIS A 61 -24.69 5.01 17.41
N SER A 62 -24.27 3.86 16.91
CA SER A 62 -23.50 2.87 17.67
C SER A 62 -22.35 2.23 16.88
N VAL A 63 -21.54 2.98 16.13
CA VAL A 63 -20.44 2.35 15.38
C VAL A 63 -19.08 3.05 15.48
N ARG A 64 -18.14 2.33 16.11
CA ARG A 64 -16.70 2.64 16.24
C ARG A 64 -15.85 1.78 15.29
N ASP A 65 -16.41 1.30 14.18
CA ASP A 65 -15.81 0.29 13.28
C ASP A 65 -14.43 0.63 12.71
N ASN A 66 -13.99 1.87 12.83
CA ASN A 66 -12.72 2.33 12.29
C ASN A 66 -11.68 2.69 13.38
N ILE A 67 -11.97 2.38 14.64
CA ILE A 67 -11.08 2.57 15.78
C ILE A 67 -10.28 1.28 16.04
N PRO A 68 -8.95 1.34 16.22
CA PRO A 68 -8.14 0.16 16.47
C PRO A 68 -8.37 -0.42 17.87
N THR A 69 -8.07 -1.72 18.00
CA THR A 69 -7.87 -2.34 19.31
C THR A 69 -6.63 -1.77 19.98
N LYS A 70 -6.54 -1.91 21.30
CA LYS A 70 -5.34 -1.55 22.07
C LYS A 70 -4.10 -2.25 21.52
N GLU A 71 -4.16 -3.55 21.24
CA GLU A 71 -3.06 -4.30 20.63
C GLU A 71 -2.59 -3.67 19.32
N THR A 72 -3.53 -3.37 18.43
CA THR A 72 -3.24 -2.81 17.11
C THR A 72 -2.62 -1.42 17.21
N LEU A 73 -3.14 -0.59 18.12
CA LEU A 73 -2.58 0.71 18.43
C LEU A 73 -1.14 0.61 18.96
N LEU A 74 -0.86 -0.29 19.91
CA LEU A 74 0.48 -0.50 20.45
C LEU A 74 1.47 -0.94 19.37
N ASN A 75 1.07 -1.89 18.52
CA ASN A 75 1.89 -2.38 17.43
C ASN A 75 2.21 -1.26 16.43
N SER A 76 1.18 -0.49 16.02
CA SER A 76 1.34 0.69 15.18
C SER A 76 2.30 1.70 15.81
N PHE A 77 2.12 2.00 17.10
CA PHE A 77 2.90 3.03 17.80
C PHE A 77 4.37 2.61 17.96
N ASN A 78 4.64 1.37 18.34
CA ASN A 78 6.01 0.82 18.40
C ASN A 78 6.70 0.89 17.03
N ASN A 79 5.98 0.61 15.94
CA ASN A 79 6.53 0.74 14.60
C ASN A 79 6.90 2.20 14.28
N LEU A 80 6.05 3.16 14.65
CA LEU A 80 6.33 4.59 14.41
C LEU A 80 7.49 5.11 15.28
N ILE A 81 7.60 4.67 16.52
CA ILE A 81 8.72 4.95 17.42
C ILE A 81 10.04 4.50 16.78
N LYS A 82 10.10 3.26 16.28
CA LYS A 82 11.26 2.73 15.57
C LYS A 82 11.60 3.53 14.31
N LYS A 83 10.60 3.92 13.52
CA LYS A 83 10.77 4.75 12.31
C LYS A 83 11.32 6.15 12.61
N ASN A 84 10.97 6.71 13.76
CA ASN A 84 11.54 7.98 14.25
C ASN A 84 12.93 7.81 14.89
N ASN A 85 13.62 6.69 14.60
CA ASN A 85 14.95 6.36 15.14
C ASN A 85 15.01 6.38 16.67
N VAL A 86 13.89 6.03 17.32
CA VAL A 86 13.85 5.83 18.77
C VAL A 86 13.90 4.33 19.03
N ASP A 87 15.05 3.86 19.50
CA ASP A 87 15.21 2.47 19.94
C ASP A 87 14.49 2.25 21.28
N ALA A 88 13.19 2.00 21.19
CA ALA A 88 12.31 1.70 22.30
C ALA A 88 11.17 0.77 21.86
N GLN A 89 10.76 -0.10 22.76
CA GLN A 89 9.60 -0.97 22.60
C GLN A 89 8.75 -0.86 23.85
N LEU A 90 7.53 -0.38 23.66
CA LEU A 90 6.52 -0.24 24.69
C LEU A 90 5.73 -1.53 24.86
N LYS A 91 5.20 -1.72 26.07
CA LYS A 91 4.18 -2.72 26.39
C LYS A 91 3.05 -2.04 27.15
N TYR A 92 1.84 -2.61 27.11
CA TYR A 92 0.81 -2.22 28.07
C TYR A 92 1.18 -2.70 29.48
N ILE A 93 0.72 -1.95 30.48
CA ILE A 93 0.81 -2.38 31.87
C ILE A 93 -0.37 -3.31 32.15
N GLU A 94 -0.09 -4.62 32.24
CA GLU A 94 -0.99 -5.66 32.78
C GLU A 94 -2.45 -5.57 32.29
N ASP A 95 -2.68 -5.15 31.03
CA ASP A 95 -4.03 -4.99 30.46
C ASP A 95 -4.48 -6.33 29.86
N ASN A 96 -5.41 -7.02 30.54
CA ASN A 96 -5.99 -8.29 30.07
C ASN A 96 -6.94 -8.10 28.87
N ASN A 97 -7.25 -6.85 28.48
CA ASN A 97 -8.24 -6.54 27.46
C ASN A 97 -7.63 -5.92 26.19
N LEU A 98 -6.53 -6.47 25.69
CA LEU A 98 -5.85 -5.95 24.50
C LEU A 98 -6.72 -5.93 23.23
N GLN A 99 -7.80 -6.73 23.20
CA GLN A 99 -8.77 -6.77 22.11
C GLN A 99 -9.84 -5.67 22.21
N ASP A 100 -9.94 -4.95 23.33
CA ASP A 100 -10.85 -3.82 23.46
C ASP A 100 -10.42 -2.69 22.52
N ILE A 101 -11.42 -2.05 21.91
CA ILE A 101 -11.23 -0.82 21.14
C ILE A 101 -10.83 0.34 22.06
N VAL A 102 -9.93 1.18 21.56
CA VAL A 102 -9.50 2.40 22.25
C VAL A 102 -10.69 3.37 22.38
N LYS A 103 -10.81 4.04 23.53
CA LYS A 103 -11.90 4.98 23.80
C LYS A 103 -11.41 6.43 23.72
N GLU A 104 -12.31 7.32 23.34
CA GLU A 104 -12.07 8.76 23.37
C GLU A 104 -11.71 9.20 24.81
N GLN A 105 -10.72 10.09 24.93
CA GLN A 105 -10.15 10.57 26.20
C GLN A 105 -9.53 9.49 27.11
N GLU A 106 -9.42 8.24 26.67
CA GLU A 106 -8.80 7.18 27.47
C GLU A 106 -7.33 7.49 27.79
N ASN A 107 -6.92 7.21 29.03
CA ASN A 107 -5.53 7.29 29.47
C ASN A 107 -4.88 5.92 29.35
N LEU A 108 -4.06 5.74 28.32
CA LEU A 108 -3.35 4.49 28.09
C LEU A 108 -2.05 4.46 28.89
N LYS A 109 -1.82 3.35 29.60
CA LYS A 109 -0.63 3.15 30.43
C LYS A 109 0.33 2.19 29.74
N PHE A 110 1.43 2.74 29.24
CA PHE A 110 2.51 1.98 28.65
C PHE A 110 3.70 1.90 29.62
N ILE A 111 4.51 0.86 29.48
CA ILE A 111 5.78 0.72 30.16
C ILE A 111 6.93 0.64 29.16
N TYR A 112 7.96 1.45 29.41
CA TYR A 112 9.27 1.34 28.77
C TYR A 112 10.31 1.14 29.85
N LYS A 113 10.98 -0.02 29.85
CA LYS A 113 11.89 -0.43 30.92
C LYS A 113 11.20 -0.31 32.28
N ASN A 114 11.64 0.62 33.14
CA ASN A 114 11.10 0.83 34.49
C ASN A 114 10.30 2.14 34.60
N THR A 115 9.85 2.70 33.48
CA THR A 115 9.09 3.96 33.47
C THR A 115 7.73 3.78 32.83
N ILE A 116 6.71 4.24 33.58
CA ILE A 116 5.31 4.26 33.17
C ILE A 116 5.06 5.55 32.38
N LEU A 117 4.49 5.41 31.18
CA LEU A 117 3.99 6.50 30.36
C LEU A 117 2.47 6.48 30.37
N ASN A 118 1.86 7.58 30.83
CA ASN A 118 0.42 7.80 30.71
C ASN A 118 0.18 8.68 29.48
N LEU A 119 -0.41 8.12 28.43
CA LEU A 119 -0.64 8.81 27.17
C LEU A 119 -2.16 8.91 26.94
N ASN A 120 -2.67 10.14 26.87
CA ASN A 120 -4.09 10.38 26.67
C ASN A 120 -4.44 10.36 25.18
N VAL A 121 -5.47 9.60 24.81
CA VAL A 121 -5.96 9.46 23.43
C VAL A 121 -6.49 10.78 22.86
N GLY A 122 -6.96 11.67 23.74
CA GLY A 122 -7.59 12.93 23.37
C GLY A 122 -9.04 12.75 22.92
N LYS A 123 -9.70 13.89 22.68
CA LYS A 123 -10.95 13.92 21.93
C LYS A 123 -10.65 13.54 20.48
N PHE A 124 -11.52 12.75 19.86
CA PHE A 124 -11.42 12.45 18.44
C PHE A 124 -11.74 13.73 17.68
N ASP A 125 -10.71 14.26 17.01
CA ASP A 125 -10.69 15.61 16.48
C ASP A 125 -10.85 15.56 14.97
N SER A 126 -12.05 15.91 14.51
CA SER A 126 -12.38 15.92 13.09
C SER A 126 -11.59 16.96 12.29
N GLU A 127 -11.03 17.98 12.95
CA GLU A 127 -10.23 19.01 12.26
C GLU A 127 -8.79 18.53 12.05
N LYS A 128 -8.21 17.76 12.99
CA LYS A 128 -6.87 17.19 12.83
C LYS A 128 -6.74 16.22 11.65
N ILE A 129 -7.84 15.60 11.23
CA ILE A 129 -7.84 14.65 10.12
C ILE A 129 -8.12 15.33 8.78
N LYS A 130 -8.55 16.59 8.75
CA LYS A 130 -8.79 17.34 7.52
C LYS A 130 -7.52 18.03 7.04
N HIS A 131 -7.47 18.33 5.74
CA HIS A 131 -6.44 19.20 5.21
C HIS A 131 -6.70 20.64 5.67
N GLU A 132 -5.63 21.36 5.99
CA GLU A 132 -5.71 22.82 6.17
C GLU A 132 -5.35 23.48 4.84
N HIS A 133 -6.14 24.47 4.43
CA HIS A 133 -6.00 25.17 3.16
C HIS A 133 -5.58 26.63 3.38
N ARG A 134 -4.94 27.24 2.37
CA ARG A 134 -4.55 28.65 2.45
C ARG A 134 -5.77 29.56 2.23
N GLU A 135 -6.03 30.48 3.15
CA GLU A 135 -7.21 31.38 3.14
C GLU A 135 -7.25 32.39 1.96
N LYS A 136 -6.18 32.53 1.16
CA LYS A 136 -6.06 33.59 0.14
C LYS A 136 -6.33 33.18 -1.32
N ASP A 137 -6.63 31.91 -1.59
CA ASP A 137 -6.96 31.43 -2.94
C ASP A 137 -8.47 31.15 -3.10
N ILE A 138 -9.31 31.90 -2.37
CA ILE A 138 -10.76 31.86 -2.51
C ILE A 138 -11.14 32.74 -3.70
N ASP A 139 -11.18 32.15 -4.89
CA ASP A 139 -11.95 32.73 -6.00
C ASP A 139 -13.44 32.72 -5.58
N PHE A 140 -13.95 33.90 -5.24
CA PHE A 140 -15.35 34.12 -4.83
C PHE A 140 -16.39 33.67 -5.87
N ARG A 141 -15.97 33.25 -7.08
CA ARG A 141 -16.87 32.72 -8.12
C ARG A 141 -16.85 31.20 -8.24
N LYS A 142 -15.89 30.47 -7.63
CA LYS A 142 -15.69 29.02 -7.86
C LYS A 142 -15.27 28.16 -6.66
N ASN A 143 -15.18 28.70 -5.44
CA ASN A 143 -15.27 27.96 -4.17
C ASN A 143 -14.47 26.64 -4.00
N ASN A 144 -13.36 26.42 -4.73
CA ASN A 144 -12.58 25.18 -4.65
C ASN A 144 -11.13 25.51 -4.25
N PRO A 145 -10.64 24.99 -3.10
CA PRO A 145 -9.26 25.23 -2.70
C PRO A 145 -8.30 24.57 -3.71
N LYS A 146 -7.18 25.25 -3.97
CA LYS A 146 -6.08 24.73 -4.82
C LYS A 146 -4.86 24.27 -4.04
N GLN A 147 -4.64 24.87 -2.87
CA GLN A 147 -3.45 24.63 -2.06
C GLN A 147 -3.79 24.06 -0.69
N VAL A 148 -3.13 22.96 -0.33
CA VAL A 148 -3.06 22.45 1.04
C VAL A 148 -1.79 22.97 1.70
N VAL A 149 -1.91 23.51 2.91
CA VAL A 149 -0.78 23.94 3.75
C VAL A 149 -0.43 22.94 4.84
N LYS A 150 -1.38 22.05 5.20
CA LYS A 150 -1.14 20.95 6.14
C LYS A 150 -1.93 19.71 5.74
N ILE A 151 -1.25 18.57 5.70
CA ILE A 151 -1.85 17.30 5.32
C ILE A 151 -2.66 16.73 6.49
N GLY A 152 -3.94 16.47 6.25
CA GLY A 152 -4.79 15.69 7.14
C GLY A 152 -4.62 14.19 6.91
N TYR A 153 -4.66 13.42 7.99
CA TYR A 153 -4.55 11.96 7.98
C TYR A 153 -5.11 11.39 9.28
N PHE A 154 -5.45 10.11 9.28
CA PHE A 154 -6.10 9.44 10.40
C PHE A 154 -5.63 8.00 10.57
N LEU A 155 -5.68 7.52 11.81
CA LEU A 155 -5.40 6.14 12.18
C LEU A 155 -6.64 5.28 11.89
N ARG A 156 -6.43 4.16 11.20
CA ARG A 156 -7.45 3.16 10.91
C ARG A 156 -7.44 2.03 11.94
N LYS A 157 -8.50 1.21 11.90
CA LYS A 157 -8.68 0.04 12.77
C LYS A 157 -7.55 -0.98 12.71
N ASP A 158 -6.85 -1.08 11.58
CA ASP A 158 -5.72 -1.99 11.35
C ASP A 158 -4.36 -1.37 11.75
N GLY A 159 -4.37 -0.16 12.32
CA GLY A 159 -3.17 0.55 12.76
C GLY A 159 -2.44 1.29 11.64
N THR A 160 -3.00 1.33 10.42
CA THR A 160 -2.45 2.14 9.33
C THR A 160 -2.81 3.61 9.48
N PHE A 161 -1.89 4.50 9.09
CA PHE A 161 -2.18 5.92 8.95
C PHE A 161 -2.46 6.21 7.49
N GLU A 162 -3.73 6.48 7.20
CA GLU A 162 -4.23 6.81 5.87
C GLU A 162 -4.31 8.33 5.73
N ILE A 163 -3.75 8.83 4.63
CA ILE A 163 -3.92 10.23 4.24
C ILE A 163 -5.40 10.51 3.96
N SER A 164 -5.87 11.68 4.36
CA SER A 164 -7.20 12.12 3.92
C SER A 164 -7.18 12.35 2.41
N LYS A 165 -8.33 12.10 1.78
CA LYS A 165 -8.52 12.38 0.35
C LYS A 165 -8.44 13.90 0.16
N PHE A 166 -7.63 14.32 -0.81
CA PHE A 166 -7.60 15.69 -1.30
C PHE A 166 -8.81 15.98 -2.19
N ASP A 167 -9.29 17.23 -2.17
CA ASP A 167 -10.27 17.68 -3.14
C ASP A 167 -9.70 17.63 -4.56
N GLU A 168 -10.57 17.40 -5.53
CA GLU A 168 -10.20 17.16 -6.93
C GLU A 168 -9.41 18.32 -7.57
N ASN A 169 -9.56 19.54 -7.05
CA ASN A 169 -8.95 20.76 -7.56
C ASN A 169 -7.57 21.07 -6.96
N ILE A 170 -7.11 20.28 -5.98
CA ILE A 170 -5.83 20.51 -5.32
C ILE A 170 -4.67 20.28 -6.30
N ASP A 171 -3.93 21.34 -6.60
CA ASP A 171 -2.76 21.35 -7.49
C ASP A 171 -1.45 21.60 -6.73
N THR A 172 -1.53 21.85 -5.41
CA THR A 172 -0.37 22.14 -4.57
C THR A 172 -0.55 21.56 -3.17
N VAL A 173 0.45 20.80 -2.71
CA VAL A 173 0.50 20.19 -1.38
C VAL A 173 1.82 20.52 -0.67
N PRO A 174 1.93 20.31 0.65
CA PRO A 174 3.21 20.47 1.33
C PRO A 174 4.27 19.51 0.81
N ASN A 175 5.49 20.01 0.63
CA ASN A 175 6.64 19.25 0.11
C ASN A 175 7.10 18.10 1.05
N LYS A 176 6.58 18.03 2.27
CA LYS A 176 6.88 16.98 3.23
C LYS A 176 5.62 16.19 3.56
N LEU A 177 5.67 14.89 3.28
CA LEU A 177 4.68 13.94 3.75
C LEU A 177 4.91 13.63 5.25
N PRO A 178 3.87 13.71 6.11
CA PRO A 178 3.99 13.28 7.50
C PRO A 178 4.52 11.85 7.63
N ILE A 179 5.54 11.65 8.48
CA ILE A 179 6.26 10.37 8.62
C ILE A 179 5.37 9.20 9.09
N ALA A 180 4.27 9.51 9.78
CA ALA A 180 3.31 8.52 10.23
C ALA A 180 2.57 7.84 9.07
N ILE A 181 2.31 8.58 7.98
CA ILE A 181 1.50 8.12 6.85
C ILE A 181 2.17 6.92 6.20
N ASN A 182 1.40 5.85 6.05
CA ASN A 182 1.81 4.62 5.41
C ASN A 182 0.78 4.09 4.40
N SER A 183 -0.27 4.87 4.14
CA SER A 183 -1.26 4.62 3.09
C SER A 183 -1.59 5.93 2.37
N LEU A 184 -1.35 5.94 1.05
CA LEU A 184 -1.77 7.00 0.12
C LEU A 184 -3.06 6.63 -0.62
N LYS A 185 -3.79 5.66 -0.07
CA LYS A 185 -5.04 5.17 -0.63
C LYS A 185 -6.00 6.32 -0.92
N ASN A 186 -6.54 6.37 -2.13
CA ASN A 186 -7.48 7.39 -2.60
C ASN A 186 -7.01 8.86 -2.55
N ALA A 187 -5.73 9.15 -2.26
CA ALA A 187 -5.28 10.51 -1.93
C ALA A 187 -5.73 11.55 -2.97
N PHE A 188 -5.52 11.26 -4.26
CA PHE A 188 -5.81 12.16 -5.38
C PHE A 188 -6.80 11.55 -6.37
N ASN A 189 -7.73 10.70 -5.90
CA ASN A 189 -8.75 10.18 -6.80
C ASN A 189 -9.63 11.34 -7.32
N PHE A 190 -9.97 11.28 -8.61
CA PHE A 190 -10.62 12.34 -9.39
C PHE A 190 -9.84 13.64 -9.55
N ASN A 191 -8.56 13.73 -9.16
CA ASN A 191 -7.83 14.98 -9.30
C ASN A 191 -7.78 15.43 -10.77
N ILE A 192 -8.11 16.70 -11.01
CA ILE A 192 -8.30 17.22 -12.37
C ILE A 192 -7.04 17.84 -12.97
N ASN A 193 -5.95 17.95 -12.19
CA ASN A 193 -4.74 18.64 -12.60
C ASN A 193 -3.75 17.69 -13.27
N GLU A 194 -2.97 18.22 -14.21
CA GLU A 194 -1.88 17.48 -14.85
C GLU A 194 -0.71 17.23 -13.88
N THR A 195 -0.46 18.21 -13.01
CA THR A 195 0.59 18.21 -11.99
C THR A 195 0.05 18.66 -10.64
N ILE A 196 0.65 18.15 -9.57
CA ILE A 196 0.40 18.50 -8.18
C ILE A 196 1.74 18.89 -7.54
N ASN A 197 1.99 20.19 -7.40
CA ASN A 197 3.23 20.72 -6.86
C ASN A 197 3.47 20.22 -5.42
N GLY A 198 4.68 19.72 -5.16
CA GLY A 198 5.12 19.24 -3.85
C GLY A 198 5.06 17.72 -3.67
N ILE A 199 4.34 16.98 -4.53
CA ILE A 199 4.30 15.51 -4.44
C ILE A 199 5.62 14.85 -4.87
N GLU A 200 6.39 15.53 -5.72
CA GLU A 200 7.65 15.05 -6.27
C GLU A 200 8.74 14.90 -5.19
N THR A 201 8.60 15.60 -4.06
CA THR A 201 9.56 15.56 -2.94
C THR A 201 9.09 14.69 -1.77
N TRP A 202 7.94 14.02 -1.87
CA TRP A 202 7.46 13.15 -0.81
C TRP A 202 8.38 11.94 -0.60
N ASP A 203 8.77 11.69 0.65
CA ASP A 203 9.40 10.43 1.04
C ASP A 203 8.33 9.32 1.12
N THR A 204 8.22 8.52 0.07
CA THR A 204 7.26 7.42 -0.01
C THR A 204 7.79 6.10 0.55
N SER A 205 8.99 6.08 1.16
CA SER A 205 9.62 4.86 1.67
C SER A 205 8.77 4.12 2.72
N ASN A 206 7.83 4.82 3.37
CA ASN A 206 6.93 4.25 4.38
C ASN A 206 5.60 3.74 3.83
N ILE A 207 5.30 3.98 2.56
CA ILE A 207 4.00 3.68 1.97
C ILE A 207 3.86 2.20 1.69
N THR A 208 2.73 1.65 2.13
CA THR A 208 2.35 0.24 1.96
C THR A 208 1.11 0.06 1.10
N ASP A 209 0.29 1.10 0.92
CA ASP A 209 -0.92 1.08 0.11
C ASP A 209 -0.98 2.36 -0.76
N MET A 210 -1.03 2.16 -2.08
CA MET A 210 -1.23 3.21 -3.09
C MET A 210 -2.53 2.97 -3.88
N SER A 211 -3.42 2.10 -3.39
CA SER A 211 -4.63 1.73 -4.11
C SER A 211 -5.51 2.94 -4.40
N SER A 212 -5.96 3.01 -5.65
CA SER A 212 -6.81 4.09 -6.15
C SER A 212 -6.26 5.51 -5.97
N MET A 213 -4.95 5.69 -5.75
CA MET A 213 -4.36 7.01 -5.44
C MET A 213 -4.67 8.06 -6.52
N PHE A 214 -4.66 7.68 -7.80
CA PHE A 214 -4.97 8.53 -8.96
C PHE A 214 -6.15 7.98 -9.77
N TRP A 215 -7.07 7.26 -9.12
CA TRP A 215 -8.27 6.72 -9.75
C TRP A 215 -9.09 7.86 -10.37
N ARG A 216 -9.37 7.80 -11.68
CA ARG A 216 -10.04 8.85 -12.47
C ARG A 216 -9.36 10.24 -12.41
N ALA A 217 -8.06 10.31 -12.14
CA ALA A 217 -7.31 11.55 -12.28
C ALA A 217 -6.95 11.77 -13.76
N GLU A 218 -7.96 12.02 -14.61
CA GLU A 218 -7.88 11.88 -16.08
C GLU A 218 -6.73 12.67 -16.73
N ASN A 219 -6.33 13.80 -16.16
CA ASN A 219 -5.25 14.65 -16.69
C ASN A 219 -3.88 14.38 -16.07
N PHE A 220 -3.80 13.68 -14.94
CA PHE A 220 -2.57 13.57 -14.16
C PHE A 220 -1.49 12.80 -14.92
N ASN A 221 -0.36 13.46 -15.18
CA ASN A 221 0.78 12.88 -15.89
C ASN A 221 2.13 13.43 -15.37
N GLN A 222 2.21 13.80 -14.10
CA GLN A 222 3.45 14.27 -13.47
C GLN A 222 4.44 13.12 -13.23
N ASP A 223 5.73 13.38 -13.45
CA ASP A 223 6.80 12.42 -13.15
C ASP A 223 6.85 12.07 -11.65
N ILE A 224 6.68 10.77 -11.38
CA ILE A 224 6.73 10.12 -10.07
C ILE A 224 7.72 8.94 -10.07
N SER A 225 8.63 8.90 -11.04
CA SER A 225 9.62 7.83 -11.22
C SER A 225 10.58 7.70 -10.04
N ASN A 226 10.79 8.79 -9.29
CA ASN A 226 11.68 8.84 -8.13
C ASN A 226 11.06 8.33 -6.82
N TRP A 227 9.77 7.98 -6.80
CA TRP A 227 9.14 7.44 -5.60
C TRP A 227 9.73 6.09 -5.20
N ASN A 228 9.97 5.93 -3.91
CA ASN A 228 10.33 4.64 -3.33
C ASN A 228 9.07 3.80 -3.11
N THR A 229 8.92 2.72 -3.88
CA THR A 229 7.78 1.79 -3.78
C THR A 229 8.12 0.48 -3.07
N SER A 230 9.32 0.35 -2.46
CA SER A 230 9.82 -0.94 -1.98
C SER A 230 8.97 -1.57 -0.88
N ASN A 231 8.16 -0.79 -0.16
CA ASN A 231 7.27 -1.28 0.89
C ASN A 231 5.81 -1.39 0.45
N VAL A 232 5.48 -0.99 -0.78
CA VAL A 232 4.11 -1.01 -1.30
C VAL A 232 3.66 -2.45 -1.50
N ARG A 233 2.48 -2.77 -0.96
CA ARG A 233 1.83 -4.09 -1.06
C ARG A 233 0.61 -4.05 -1.98
N ASN A 234 -0.07 -2.92 -2.05
CA ASN A 234 -1.28 -2.76 -2.86
C ASN A 234 -1.16 -1.58 -3.81
N MET A 235 -1.28 -1.85 -5.11
CA MET A 235 -1.32 -0.85 -6.19
C MET A 235 -2.62 -0.95 -7.01
N SER A 236 -3.63 -1.66 -6.50
CA SER A 236 -4.88 -1.87 -7.24
C SER A 236 -5.53 -0.54 -7.61
N ASP A 237 -6.03 -0.47 -8.84
CA ASP A 237 -6.78 0.69 -9.36
C ASP A 237 -6.01 2.03 -9.33
N MET A 238 -4.69 2.03 -9.08
CA MET A 238 -3.92 3.27 -8.84
C MET A 238 -4.09 4.31 -9.94
N PHE A 239 -4.09 3.90 -11.22
CA PHE A 239 -4.29 4.75 -12.40
C PHE A 239 -5.55 4.38 -13.19
N PHE A 240 -6.50 3.67 -12.59
CA PHE A 240 -7.73 3.28 -13.26
C PHE A 240 -8.46 4.53 -13.79
N LYS A 241 -8.78 4.54 -15.10
CA LYS A 241 -9.36 5.69 -15.82
C LYS A 241 -8.55 6.99 -15.71
N ASN A 242 -7.24 6.91 -15.45
CA ASN A 242 -6.35 8.04 -15.70
C ASN A 242 -5.95 8.00 -17.18
N GLU A 243 -6.70 8.67 -18.05
CA GLU A 243 -6.52 8.52 -19.50
C GLU A 243 -5.14 8.99 -19.99
N ASN A 244 -4.55 10.01 -19.35
CA ASN A 244 -3.33 10.66 -19.81
C ASN A 244 -2.02 10.13 -19.23
N PHE A 245 -2.06 9.34 -18.15
CA PHE A 245 -0.85 8.87 -17.48
C PHE A 245 0.02 7.99 -18.39
N ASN A 246 1.27 8.39 -18.58
CA ASN A 246 2.26 7.66 -19.36
C ASN A 246 3.70 7.89 -18.87
N GLN A 247 3.91 8.04 -17.57
CA GLN A 247 5.23 8.28 -16.99
C GLN A 247 6.04 7.00 -16.82
N ASN A 248 7.37 7.10 -16.97
CA ASN A 248 8.26 5.94 -16.86
C ASN A 248 8.41 5.48 -15.40
N ILE A 249 7.65 4.45 -15.04
CA ILE A 249 7.64 3.79 -13.73
C ILE A 249 8.33 2.41 -13.76
N GLY A 250 9.10 2.11 -14.81
CA GLY A 250 9.81 0.83 -14.93
C GLY A 250 10.85 0.60 -13.85
N LYS A 251 11.31 1.66 -13.16
CA LYS A 251 12.29 1.61 -12.05
C LYS A 251 11.68 1.35 -10.67
N TRP A 252 10.35 1.32 -10.55
CA TRP A 252 9.70 1.05 -9.28
C TRP A 252 10.04 -0.36 -8.78
N ASN A 253 10.31 -0.46 -7.47
CA ASN A 253 10.47 -1.74 -6.82
C ASN A 253 9.09 -2.31 -6.46
N THR A 254 8.67 -3.37 -7.15
CA THR A 254 7.37 -4.03 -6.97
C THR A 254 7.45 -5.35 -6.20
N SER A 255 8.61 -5.70 -5.61
CA SER A 255 8.83 -7.03 -5.03
C SER A 255 7.90 -7.39 -3.88
N ASN A 256 7.32 -6.40 -3.20
CA ASN A 256 6.37 -6.60 -2.09
C ASN A 256 4.90 -6.47 -2.50
N VAL A 257 4.62 -6.12 -3.77
CA VAL A 257 3.25 -5.92 -4.26
C VAL A 257 2.57 -7.27 -4.41
N THR A 258 1.36 -7.38 -3.86
CA THR A 258 0.51 -8.57 -3.95
C THR A 258 -0.73 -8.36 -4.81
N ASN A 259 -1.16 -7.11 -5.00
CA ASN A 259 -2.34 -6.76 -5.80
C ASN A 259 -2.05 -5.63 -6.79
N MET A 260 -2.23 -5.93 -8.08
CA MET A 260 -2.12 -4.99 -9.20
C MET A 260 -3.40 -4.95 -10.05
N GLY A 261 -4.51 -5.49 -9.55
CA GLY A 261 -5.78 -5.53 -10.28
C GLY A 261 -6.20 -4.12 -10.71
N ASN A 262 -6.72 -4.00 -11.94
CA ASN A 262 -7.22 -2.74 -12.52
C ASN A 262 -6.22 -1.57 -12.59
N MET A 263 -4.92 -1.77 -12.28
CA MET A 263 -3.98 -0.65 -12.07
C MET A 263 -3.93 0.34 -13.24
N PHE A 264 -3.98 -0.14 -14.48
CA PHE A 264 -3.98 0.67 -15.72
C PHE A 264 -5.24 0.46 -16.58
N SER A 265 -6.33 0.00 -15.98
CA SER A 265 -7.58 -0.17 -16.71
C SER A 265 -8.11 1.19 -17.16
N ASN A 266 -8.43 1.31 -18.45
CA ASN A 266 -8.83 2.54 -19.14
C ASN A 266 -7.78 3.66 -19.08
N THR A 267 -6.50 3.34 -18.85
CA THR A 267 -5.37 4.29 -18.93
C THR A 267 -4.89 4.36 -20.38
N THR A 268 -5.67 5.01 -21.24
CA THR A 268 -5.61 4.84 -22.70
C THR A 268 -4.28 5.21 -23.34
N LYS A 269 -3.51 6.16 -22.77
CA LYS A 269 -2.18 6.57 -23.28
C LYS A 269 -1.01 5.78 -22.72
N PHE A 270 -1.22 4.91 -21.73
CA PHE A 270 -0.12 4.23 -21.04
C PHE A 270 0.56 3.19 -21.93
N ASN A 271 1.88 3.33 -22.12
CA ASN A 271 2.70 2.43 -22.91
C ASN A 271 4.17 2.46 -22.45
N GLN A 272 4.43 1.94 -21.25
CA GLN A 272 5.76 1.95 -20.64
C GLN A 272 6.33 0.54 -20.50
N ASP A 273 7.66 0.42 -20.54
CA ASP A 273 8.38 -0.84 -20.28
C ASP A 273 8.32 -1.18 -18.78
N LEU A 274 7.76 -2.35 -18.47
CA LEU A 274 7.60 -2.88 -17.11
C LEU A 274 8.39 -4.18 -16.88
N SER A 275 9.37 -4.47 -17.75
CA SER A 275 10.16 -5.70 -17.72
C SER A 275 10.99 -5.89 -16.44
N ASN A 276 11.31 -4.79 -15.75
CA ASN A 276 12.07 -4.79 -14.49
C ASN A 276 11.20 -5.03 -13.24
N TRP A 277 9.88 -5.10 -13.38
CA TRP A 277 9.00 -5.34 -12.24
C TRP A 277 9.11 -6.77 -11.73
N ASN A 278 9.21 -6.92 -10.41
CA ASN A 278 9.17 -8.21 -9.76
C ASN A 278 7.73 -8.53 -9.33
N THR A 279 7.08 -9.43 -10.06
CA THR A 279 5.70 -9.84 -9.80
C THR A 279 5.56 -11.13 -9.00
N SER A 280 6.64 -11.68 -8.42
CA SER A 280 6.63 -13.01 -7.77
C SER A 280 5.71 -13.14 -6.56
N ASN A 281 5.19 -12.03 -6.05
CA ASN A 281 4.24 -11.99 -4.94
C ASN A 281 2.82 -11.60 -5.35
N VAL A 282 2.61 -11.23 -6.62
CA VAL A 282 1.31 -10.80 -7.13
C VAL A 282 0.37 -12.00 -7.26
N THR A 283 -0.83 -11.89 -6.68
CA THR A 283 -1.88 -12.91 -6.76
C THR A 283 -3.05 -12.48 -7.64
N SER A 284 -3.21 -11.18 -7.87
CA SER A 284 -4.29 -10.58 -8.68
C SER A 284 -3.75 -9.59 -9.71
N MET A 285 -4.03 -9.87 -10.99
CA MET A 285 -3.76 -9.01 -12.16
C MET A 285 -5.01 -8.81 -13.03
N SER A 286 -6.19 -9.16 -12.52
CA SER A 286 -7.45 -9.02 -13.28
C SER A 286 -7.63 -7.60 -13.78
N GLN A 287 -8.02 -7.44 -15.04
CA GLN A 287 -8.27 -6.16 -15.69
C GLN A 287 -7.07 -5.17 -15.69
N MET A 288 -5.83 -5.61 -15.44
CA MET A 288 -4.70 -4.69 -15.26
C MET A 288 -4.52 -3.70 -16.43
N PHE A 289 -4.74 -4.12 -17.67
CA PHE A 289 -4.67 -3.30 -18.89
C PHE A 289 -5.99 -3.31 -19.68
N TYR A 290 -7.13 -3.54 -19.02
CA TYR A 290 -8.44 -3.51 -19.67
C TYR A 290 -8.69 -2.14 -20.32
N LEU A 291 -8.91 -2.09 -21.63
CA LEU A 291 -9.06 -0.87 -22.45
C LEU A 291 -7.86 0.11 -22.35
N ALA A 292 -6.66 -0.38 -22.01
CA ALA A 292 -5.43 0.39 -22.17
C ALA A 292 -5.00 0.41 -23.65
N ARG A 293 -5.73 1.19 -24.46
CA ARG A 293 -5.72 1.11 -25.93
C ARG A 293 -4.35 1.33 -26.59
N SER A 294 -3.41 1.98 -25.93
CA SER A 294 -2.04 2.18 -26.46
C SER A 294 -1.02 1.18 -25.92
N PHE A 295 -1.41 0.31 -24.98
CA PHE A 295 -0.46 -0.50 -24.23
C PHE A 295 0.16 -1.62 -25.09
N ASN A 296 1.48 -1.56 -25.26
CA ASN A 296 2.32 -2.62 -25.81
C ASN A 296 3.67 -2.69 -25.06
N GLY A 297 3.70 -2.29 -23.79
CA GLY A 297 4.90 -2.27 -22.97
C GLY A 297 5.36 -3.67 -22.55
N SER A 298 6.67 -3.88 -22.44
CA SER A 298 7.26 -5.19 -22.14
C SER A 298 6.84 -5.72 -20.76
N VAL A 299 6.29 -6.94 -20.73
CA VAL A 299 5.84 -7.66 -19.52
C VAL A 299 6.27 -9.14 -19.49
N GLY A 300 7.08 -9.57 -20.47
CA GLY A 300 7.43 -10.98 -20.67
C GLY A 300 8.19 -11.65 -19.51
N ASN A 301 8.96 -10.86 -18.76
CA ASN A 301 9.79 -11.36 -17.64
C ASN A 301 9.02 -11.54 -16.32
N TRP A 302 7.71 -11.31 -16.31
CA TRP A 302 6.91 -11.41 -15.09
C TRP A 302 6.79 -12.85 -14.59
N ASN A 303 6.94 -13.02 -13.29
CA ASN A 303 6.61 -14.26 -12.61
C ASN A 303 5.11 -14.25 -12.27
N THR A 304 4.32 -15.05 -12.98
CA THR A 304 2.88 -15.17 -12.80
C THR A 304 2.46 -16.40 -11.99
N SER A 305 3.41 -17.14 -11.40
CA SER A 305 3.15 -18.44 -10.76
C SER A 305 2.14 -18.41 -9.60
N LYS A 306 1.88 -17.25 -9.00
CA LYS A 306 0.88 -17.08 -7.91
C LYS A 306 -0.44 -16.47 -8.37
N VAL A 307 -0.54 -16.06 -9.63
CA VAL A 307 -1.73 -15.37 -10.16
C VAL A 307 -2.87 -16.37 -10.32
N GLN A 308 -4.04 -16.03 -9.76
CA GLN A 308 -5.23 -16.87 -9.83
C GLN A 308 -6.25 -16.41 -10.87
N SER A 309 -6.24 -15.13 -11.23
CA SER A 309 -7.13 -14.56 -12.24
C SER A 309 -6.37 -13.62 -13.17
N MET A 310 -6.54 -13.85 -14.47
CA MET A 310 -6.06 -12.99 -15.58
C MET A 310 -7.25 -12.47 -16.40
N SER A 311 -8.46 -12.52 -15.84
CA SER A 311 -9.67 -12.09 -16.54
C SER A 311 -9.55 -10.65 -17.03
N PHE A 312 -9.96 -10.41 -18.28
CA PHE A 312 -9.95 -9.11 -18.95
C PHE A 312 -8.59 -8.40 -19.03
N MET A 313 -7.48 -9.09 -18.74
CA MET A 313 -6.17 -8.44 -18.51
C MET A 313 -5.72 -7.54 -19.67
N PHE A 314 -5.90 -7.97 -20.92
CA PHE A 314 -5.55 -7.23 -22.14
C PHE A 314 -6.76 -6.93 -23.02
N ARG A 315 -7.98 -7.02 -22.49
CA ARG A 315 -9.19 -6.79 -23.31
C ARG A 315 -9.17 -5.37 -23.86
N GLY A 316 -9.17 -5.21 -25.18
CA GLY A 316 -9.12 -3.93 -25.89
C GLY A 316 -7.77 -3.20 -25.78
N ALA A 317 -6.69 -3.88 -25.37
CA ALA A 317 -5.33 -3.40 -25.57
C ALA A 317 -4.91 -3.70 -27.03
N GLU A 318 -5.45 -2.91 -27.96
CA GLU A 318 -5.41 -3.17 -29.41
C GLU A 318 -4.01 -3.48 -30.00
N PRO A 319 -2.92 -2.77 -29.64
CA PRO A 319 -1.60 -3.02 -30.18
C PRO A 319 -0.80 -4.10 -29.41
N PHE A 320 -1.33 -4.63 -28.31
CA PHE A 320 -0.57 -5.55 -27.45
C PHE A 320 -0.13 -6.80 -28.21
N ASN A 321 1.18 -7.04 -28.26
CA ASN A 321 1.77 -8.21 -28.91
C ASN A 321 3.12 -8.62 -28.29
N GLN A 322 3.30 -8.41 -26.98
CA GLN A 322 4.53 -8.77 -26.27
C GLN A 322 4.61 -10.27 -25.99
N ASP A 323 5.81 -10.84 -26.12
CA ASP A 323 6.06 -12.26 -25.81
C ASP A 323 5.80 -12.55 -24.32
N ILE A 324 4.83 -13.42 -24.08
CA ILE A 324 4.38 -13.90 -22.76
C ILE A 324 4.37 -15.43 -22.70
N SER A 325 5.07 -16.10 -23.63
CA SER A 325 5.19 -17.56 -23.68
C SER A 325 5.77 -18.15 -22.39
N ASN A 326 6.62 -17.40 -21.69
CA ASN A 326 7.29 -17.83 -20.45
C ASN A 326 6.42 -17.69 -19.19
N TRP A 327 5.21 -17.16 -19.28
CA TRP A 327 4.34 -17.01 -18.11
C TRP A 327 3.91 -18.37 -17.56
N ASN A 328 3.97 -18.51 -16.23
CA ASN A 328 3.45 -19.68 -15.54
C ASN A 328 1.95 -19.49 -15.25
N THR A 329 1.11 -20.23 -15.97
CA THR A 329 -0.36 -20.18 -15.83
C THR A 329 -0.94 -21.32 -15.00
N SER A 330 -0.11 -22.16 -14.36
CA SER A 330 -0.57 -23.40 -13.72
C SER A 330 -1.55 -23.19 -12.55
N ASN A 331 -1.57 -21.99 -11.96
CA ASN A 331 -2.46 -21.63 -10.86
C ASN A 331 -3.65 -20.74 -11.29
N VAL A 332 -3.73 -20.37 -12.57
CA VAL A 332 -4.80 -19.52 -13.08
C VAL A 332 -6.11 -20.31 -13.17
N ARG A 333 -7.18 -19.71 -12.66
CA ARG A 333 -8.54 -20.26 -12.68
C ARG A 333 -9.48 -19.52 -13.63
N ASN A 334 -9.25 -18.23 -13.88
CA ASN A 334 -10.10 -17.41 -14.74
C ASN A 334 -9.27 -16.68 -15.80
N MET A 335 -9.61 -16.90 -17.08
CA MET A 335 -9.02 -16.24 -18.26
C MET A 335 -10.09 -15.61 -19.17
N GLU A 336 -11.30 -15.36 -18.65
CA GLU A 336 -12.39 -14.73 -19.40
C GLU A 336 -11.93 -13.42 -20.04
N PHE A 337 -12.27 -13.24 -21.32
CA PHE A 337 -11.96 -12.06 -22.12
C PHE A 337 -10.48 -11.62 -22.13
N MET A 338 -9.52 -12.47 -21.74
CA MET A 338 -8.14 -12.04 -21.49
C MET A 338 -7.53 -11.25 -22.67
N PHE A 339 -7.78 -11.67 -23.91
CA PHE A 339 -7.31 -11.04 -25.14
C PHE A 339 -8.44 -10.51 -26.03
N ALA A 340 -9.65 -10.36 -25.51
CA ALA A 340 -10.78 -9.92 -26.31
C ALA A 340 -10.51 -8.51 -26.90
N GLY A 341 -10.56 -8.33 -28.21
CA GLY A 341 -10.23 -7.07 -28.88
C GLY A 341 -8.74 -6.67 -28.82
N ALA A 342 -7.83 -7.57 -28.43
CA ALA A 342 -6.38 -7.36 -28.57
C ALA A 342 -5.98 -7.59 -30.03
N LEU A 343 -6.32 -6.63 -30.90
CA LEU A 343 -6.31 -6.77 -32.36
C LEU A 343 -4.97 -7.26 -32.94
N SER A 344 -3.85 -6.92 -32.31
CA SER A 344 -2.51 -7.27 -32.78
C SER A 344 -1.89 -8.52 -32.17
N PHE A 345 -2.51 -9.11 -31.14
CA PHE A 345 -1.92 -10.21 -30.38
C PHE A 345 -1.80 -11.49 -31.22
N ASN A 346 -0.58 -12.03 -31.34
CA ASN A 346 -0.31 -13.28 -32.05
C ASN A 346 0.94 -14.02 -31.52
N GLN A 347 1.18 -13.98 -30.20
CA GLN A 347 2.31 -14.66 -29.59
C GLN A 347 1.98 -16.12 -29.29
N ASP A 348 2.97 -17.00 -29.44
CA ASP A 348 2.82 -18.43 -29.15
C ASP A 348 2.65 -18.65 -27.64
N ILE A 349 1.48 -19.16 -27.27
CA ILE A 349 1.08 -19.52 -25.90
C ILE A 349 0.62 -20.98 -25.82
N SER A 350 0.97 -21.79 -26.83
CA SER A 350 0.62 -23.21 -26.89
C SER A 350 1.22 -24.02 -25.72
N ASN A 351 2.29 -23.52 -25.10
CA ASN A 351 2.98 -24.12 -23.97
C ASN A 351 2.34 -23.84 -22.60
N TRP A 352 1.33 -22.96 -22.52
CA TRP A 352 0.68 -22.62 -21.26
C TRP A 352 0.01 -23.83 -20.60
N ASN A 353 0.10 -23.90 -19.27
CA ASN A 353 -0.61 -24.89 -18.49
C ASN A 353 -2.01 -24.39 -18.14
N THR A 354 -3.04 -24.98 -18.76
CA THR A 354 -4.45 -24.61 -18.58
C THR A 354 -5.24 -25.59 -17.70
N SER A 355 -4.61 -26.61 -17.12
CA SER A 355 -5.29 -27.73 -16.45
C SER A 355 -6.13 -27.34 -15.22
N ASN A 356 -5.95 -26.12 -14.70
CA ASN A 356 -6.68 -25.57 -13.57
C ASN A 356 -7.67 -24.46 -13.92
N VAL A 357 -7.73 -24.05 -15.20
CA VAL A 357 -8.65 -23.02 -15.66
C VAL A 357 -10.09 -23.51 -15.60
N ARG A 358 -10.98 -22.65 -15.12
CA ARG A 358 -12.41 -22.86 -14.98
C ARG A 358 -13.21 -22.07 -16.01
N THR A 359 -12.77 -20.87 -16.36
CA THR A 359 -13.50 -20.01 -17.29
C THR A 359 -12.58 -19.39 -18.34
N MET A 360 -13.03 -19.43 -19.59
CA MET A 360 -12.37 -18.91 -20.80
C MET A 360 -13.41 -18.25 -21.74
N GLU A 361 -14.53 -17.74 -21.21
CA GLU A 361 -15.53 -17.06 -22.03
C GLU A 361 -14.88 -15.93 -22.83
N LYS A 362 -15.11 -15.92 -24.16
CA LYS A 362 -14.66 -14.86 -25.08
C LYS A 362 -13.17 -14.52 -24.99
N MET A 363 -12.32 -15.47 -24.58
CA MET A 363 -10.89 -15.22 -24.36
C MET A 363 -10.19 -14.53 -25.54
N PHE A 364 -10.53 -14.91 -26.77
CA PHE A 364 -9.98 -14.35 -28.02
C PHE A 364 -11.05 -13.69 -28.89
N GLU A 365 -12.18 -13.26 -28.31
CA GLU A 365 -13.20 -12.55 -29.07
C GLU A 365 -12.59 -11.33 -29.78
N GLU A 366 -12.82 -11.15 -31.08
CA GLU A 366 -12.26 -10.04 -31.88
C GLU A 366 -10.71 -9.94 -31.88
N ALA A 367 -9.97 -10.99 -31.47
CA ALA A 367 -8.50 -11.02 -31.54
C ALA A 367 -8.03 -11.30 -32.99
N LYS A 368 -8.16 -10.29 -33.87
CA LYS A 368 -8.11 -10.44 -35.33
C LYS A 368 -6.84 -11.10 -35.89
N LYS A 369 -5.66 -10.85 -35.30
CA LYS A 369 -4.39 -11.42 -35.77
C LYS A 369 -4.02 -12.76 -35.14
N PHE A 370 -4.74 -13.21 -34.12
CA PHE A 370 -4.37 -14.41 -33.37
C PHE A 370 -4.53 -15.67 -34.24
N ASP A 371 -3.45 -16.43 -34.43
CA ASP A 371 -3.42 -17.58 -35.35
C ASP A 371 -2.61 -18.79 -34.81
N GLN A 372 -2.53 -18.92 -33.48
CA GLN A 372 -1.71 -19.94 -32.82
C GLN A 372 -2.46 -21.27 -32.65
N ASN A 373 -1.71 -22.37 -32.57
CA ASN A 373 -2.30 -23.69 -32.32
C ASN A 373 -2.39 -24.00 -30.82
N LEU A 374 -3.62 -24.02 -30.30
CA LEU A 374 -3.95 -24.29 -28.89
C LEU A 374 -4.60 -25.66 -28.69
N SER A 375 -4.60 -26.54 -29.71
CA SER A 375 -5.31 -27.82 -29.66
C SER A 375 -4.83 -28.75 -28.53
N ASN A 376 -3.64 -28.50 -27.99
CA ASN A 376 -2.97 -29.26 -26.94
C ASN A 376 -3.34 -28.83 -25.50
N TRP A 377 -4.04 -27.72 -25.31
CA TRP A 377 -4.40 -27.22 -23.98
C TRP A 377 -5.31 -28.20 -23.21
N ASP A 378 -4.99 -28.46 -21.93
CA ASP A 378 -5.86 -29.23 -21.05
C ASP A 378 -7.02 -28.36 -20.54
N VAL A 379 -8.22 -28.58 -21.09
CA VAL A 379 -9.43 -27.80 -20.80
C VAL A 379 -10.51 -28.63 -20.10
N LYS A 380 -10.15 -29.78 -19.52
CA LYS A 380 -11.13 -30.69 -18.88
C LYS A 380 -11.95 -29.99 -17.80
N LYS A 381 -11.33 -29.08 -17.03
CA LYS A 381 -11.96 -28.33 -15.93
C LYS A 381 -12.68 -27.04 -16.36
N VAL A 382 -12.61 -26.65 -17.63
CA VAL A 382 -13.24 -25.40 -18.09
C VAL A 382 -14.76 -25.58 -18.18
N GLU A 383 -15.50 -24.81 -17.42
CA GLU A 383 -16.96 -24.87 -17.30
C GLU A 383 -17.63 -23.85 -18.25
N GLU A 384 -17.02 -22.68 -18.45
CA GLU A 384 -17.55 -21.59 -19.28
C GLU A 384 -16.55 -21.19 -20.37
N PHE A 385 -16.92 -21.30 -21.64
CA PHE A 385 -16.05 -21.00 -22.79
C PHE A 385 -16.83 -20.44 -24.00
N SER A 386 -18.02 -19.89 -23.77
CA SER A 386 -18.85 -19.37 -24.86
C SER A 386 -18.12 -18.25 -25.61
N GLY A 387 -18.26 -18.22 -26.94
CA GLY A 387 -17.61 -17.19 -27.77
C GLY A 387 -16.08 -17.18 -27.76
N PHE A 388 -15.40 -18.27 -27.35
CA PHE A 388 -13.93 -18.37 -27.19
C PHE A 388 -13.12 -17.69 -28.32
N ILE A 389 -13.53 -17.90 -29.58
CA ILE A 389 -12.93 -17.30 -30.79
C ILE A 389 -13.96 -16.52 -31.63
N ARG A 390 -15.01 -15.97 -31.02
CA ARG A 390 -16.03 -15.20 -31.76
C ARG A 390 -15.35 -14.01 -32.45
N ASP A 391 -15.56 -13.86 -33.76
CA ASP A 391 -14.98 -12.77 -34.57
C ASP A 391 -13.42 -12.72 -34.55
N ALA A 392 -12.75 -13.83 -34.20
CA ALA A 392 -11.30 -13.98 -34.31
C ALA A 392 -10.93 -14.42 -35.75
N GLU A 393 -10.77 -13.45 -36.65
CA GLU A 393 -10.71 -13.64 -38.11
C GLU A 393 -9.69 -14.69 -38.61
N LYS A 394 -8.57 -14.91 -37.90
CA LYS A 394 -7.53 -15.87 -38.28
C LYS A 394 -7.66 -17.23 -37.61
N MET A 395 -8.34 -17.32 -36.46
CA MET A 395 -8.54 -18.58 -35.76
C MET A 395 -9.53 -19.48 -36.48
N ASN A 396 -9.32 -20.79 -36.36
CA ASN A 396 -10.27 -21.80 -36.81
C ASN A 396 -10.38 -22.93 -35.78
N GLU A 397 -11.43 -23.75 -35.92
CA GLU A 397 -11.77 -24.78 -34.93
C GLU A 397 -10.69 -25.88 -34.78
N ASN A 398 -9.90 -26.14 -35.82
CA ASN A 398 -8.84 -27.16 -35.75
C ASN A 398 -7.68 -26.74 -34.84
N LYS A 399 -7.51 -25.42 -34.62
CA LYS A 399 -6.47 -24.83 -33.78
C LYS A 399 -6.89 -24.65 -32.32
N ILE A 400 -8.12 -25.00 -31.93
CA ILE A 400 -8.59 -24.90 -30.55
C ILE A 400 -8.84 -26.29 -29.93
N PRO A 401 -8.89 -26.41 -28.59
CA PRO A 401 -9.22 -27.65 -27.90
C PRO A 401 -10.55 -28.24 -28.38
N GLU A 402 -10.61 -29.57 -28.51
CA GLU A 402 -11.79 -30.27 -29.03
C GLU A 402 -13.08 -29.92 -28.28
N LYS A 403 -13.00 -29.74 -26.96
CA LYS A 403 -14.14 -29.34 -26.11
C LYS A 403 -14.78 -28.01 -26.51
N PHE A 404 -14.02 -27.11 -27.11
CA PHE A 404 -14.48 -25.77 -27.49
C PHE A 404 -14.98 -25.67 -28.93
N ARG A 405 -14.67 -26.68 -29.76
CA ARG A 405 -15.17 -26.76 -31.13
C ARG A 405 -16.68 -26.90 -31.04
N LYS A 406 -17.42 -26.06 -31.78
CA LYS A 406 -18.87 -26.25 -31.83
C LYS A 406 -19.11 -27.63 -32.44
N LYS A 407 -19.87 -28.49 -31.76
CA LYS A 407 -20.54 -29.56 -32.50
C LYS A 407 -21.67 -28.86 -33.23
N ASP A 408 -21.55 -28.73 -34.55
CA ASP A 408 -22.72 -28.54 -35.39
C ASP A 408 -23.79 -29.54 -34.95
N LYS A 409 -24.87 -29.02 -34.38
CA LYS A 409 -26.17 -29.69 -34.27
C LYS A 409 -27.27 -28.67 -34.44
#